data_AF-T2KFW7-F1
#
_entry.id   AF-T2KFW7-F1
#
_cell.length_a   1.000
_cell.length_b   1.000
_cell.length_c   1.000
_cell.angle_alpha   90.00
_cell.angle_beta   90.00
_cell.angle_gamma   90.00
#
_symmetry.space_group_name_H-M   'P 1'
#
loop_
_entity.id
_entity.type
_entity.pdbx_description
1 polymer ?
#
loop_
_entity_poly.entity_id
_entity_poly.type
_entity_poly.pdbx_seq_one_letter_code
_entity_poly.pdbx_strand_id
1 'polypeptide(L)' 'VDIDWEFPNACGISCDTSGFSSFKTVMQALRTRVGPSYLLTAAITADGSTGGKIDAADYAGAAQYVDWYMPMTYDFYGAW' A
#
# COMPACT_ATOMS: atom_id res chain seq x y z
N VAL A 1 12.96 -1.69 5.54
CA VAL A 1 12.57 -0.76 4.46
C VAL A 1 11.09 -0.53 4.59
N ASP A 2 10.67 0.70 4.45
CA ASP A 2 9.27 1.08 4.44
C ASP A 2 8.91 1.53 3.03
N ILE A 3 7.75 1.10 2.53
CA ILE A 3 7.27 1.47 1.20
C ILE A 3 6.06 2.37 1.34
N ASP A 4 6.21 3.59 0.82
CA ASP A 4 5.19 4.63 0.87
C ASP A 4 4.74 4.96 -0.56
N TRP A 5 3.93 4.07 -1.13
CA TRP A 5 3.37 4.25 -2.47
C TRP A 5 1.98 4.87 -2.36
N GLU A 6 1.87 6.13 -2.80
CA GLU A 6 0.62 6.88 -2.82
C GLU A 6 0.09 7.11 -4.26
N PHE A 7 -0.83 6.30 -4.78
CA PHE A 7 -1.42 5.09 -4.19
C PHE A 7 -1.48 3.97 -5.24
N PRO A 8 -1.30 2.70 -4.88
CA PRO A 8 -1.35 1.60 -5.83
C PRO A 8 -2.73 1.48 -6.46
N ASN A 9 -2.79 1.47 -7.79
CA ASN A 9 -4.00 1.38 -8.61
C ASN A 9 -5.05 2.48 -8.29
N ALA A 10 -4.59 3.63 -7.81
CA ALA A 10 -5.43 4.78 -7.45
C ALA A 10 -4.68 6.10 -7.68
N CYS A 11 -5.32 7.25 -7.39
CA CYS A 11 -4.70 8.56 -7.55
C CYS A 11 -4.21 9.15 -6.21
N GLY A 12 -2.95 9.58 -6.21
CA GLY A 12 -2.35 10.53 -5.25
C GLY A 12 -2.15 11.87 -5.95
N ILE A 13 -0.90 12.38 -5.99
CA ILE A 13 -0.53 13.53 -6.84
C ILE A 13 -0.65 13.21 -8.34
N SER A 14 -0.43 11.95 -8.70
CA SER A 14 -0.67 11.38 -10.02
C SER A 14 -1.49 10.11 -9.90
N CYS A 15 -2.17 9.74 -10.99
CA CYS A 15 -2.93 8.49 -11.05
C CYS A 15 -2.05 7.32 -11.46
N ASP A 16 -2.14 6.23 -10.70
CA ASP A 16 -1.57 4.93 -11.06
C ASP A 16 -2.67 4.01 -11.61
N THR A 17 -2.30 3.20 -12.60
CA THR A 17 -3.17 2.16 -13.19
C THR A 17 -2.44 0.82 -13.29
N SER A 18 -1.56 0.51 -12.32
CA SER A 18 -0.74 -0.70 -12.34
C SER A 18 -1.54 -1.99 -12.08
N GLY A 19 -2.82 -1.87 -11.71
CA GLY A 19 -3.74 -3.00 -11.49
C GLY A 19 -3.73 -3.53 -10.06
N PHE A 20 -4.84 -4.20 -9.67
CA PHE A 20 -5.13 -4.65 -8.30
C PHE A 20 -3.99 -5.44 -7.63
N SER A 21 -3.34 -6.33 -8.38
CA SER A 21 -2.29 -7.22 -7.83
C SER A 21 -0.91 -6.57 -7.70
N SER A 22 -0.69 -5.39 -8.26
CA SER A 22 0.64 -4.78 -8.39
C SER A 22 1.33 -4.57 -7.05
N PHE A 23 0.61 -4.03 -6.06
CA PHE A 23 1.13 -3.81 -4.71
C PHE A 23 1.62 -5.12 -4.08
N LYS A 24 0.82 -6.20 -4.13
CA LYS A 24 1.21 -7.53 -3.67
C LYS A 24 2.46 -8.05 -4.37
N THR A 25 2.54 -7.92 -5.70
CA THR A 25 3.70 -8.37 -6.47
C THR A 25 4.98 -7.65 -6.01
N VAL A 26 4.91 -6.34 -5.77
CA VAL A 26 6.06 -5.58 -5.26
C VAL A 26 6.43 -6.02 -3.85
N MET A 27 5.46 -6.15 -2.92
CA MET A 27 5.74 -6.59 -1.55
C MET A 27 6.36 -7.99 -1.51
N GLN A 28 5.87 -8.91 -2.33
CA GLN A 28 6.43 -10.26 -2.46
C GLN A 28 7.88 -10.24 -2.97
N ALA A 29 8.16 -9.44 -4.01
CA ALA A 29 9.50 -9.31 -4.57
C ALA A 29 10.47 -8.68 -3.57
N LEU A 30 10.03 -7.64 -2.84
CA LEU A 30 10.83 -7.02 -1.79
C LEU A 30 11.13 -7.99 -0.67
N ARG A 31 10.12 -8.71 -0.14
CA ARG A 31 10.35 -9.73 0.90
C ARG A 31 11.35 -10.78 0.45
N THR A 32 11.26 -11.23 -0.80
CA THR A 32 12.21 -12.19 -1.40
C THR A 32 13.62 -11.61 -1.43
N ARG A 33 13.76 -10.32 -1.74
CA ARG A 33 15.06 -9.64 -1.87
C ARG A 33 15.72 -9.32 -0.54
N VAL A 34 14.94 -8.82 0.43
CA VAL A 34 15.44 -8.40 1.74
C VAL A 34 15.54 -9.57 2.72
N GLY A 35 14.75 -10.62 2.53
CA GLY A 35 14.71 -11.77 3.43
C GLY A 35 13.94 -11.50 4.72
N PRO A 36 13.87 -12.50 5.62
CA PRO A 36 13.05 -12.44 6.82
C PRO A 36 13.69 -11.64 7.97
N SER A 37 15.01 -11.40 7.94
CA SER A 37 15.73 -10.74 9.03
C SER A 37 15.62 -9.21 9.00
N TYR A 38 15.10 -8.66 7.90
CA TYR A 38 14.88 -7.22 7.76
C TYR A 38 13.39 -6.92 7.86
N LEU A 39 13.07 -5.84 8.55
CA LEU A 39 11.73 -5.30 8.54
C LEU A 39 11.38 -4.78 7.13
N LEU A 40 10.21 -5.15 6.65
CA LEU A 40 9.54 -4.65 5.46
C LEU A 40 8.14 -4.19 5.86
N THR A 41 7.89 -2.89 5.82
CA THR A 41 6.62 -2.28 6.19
C THR A 41 6.06 -1.48 5.02
N ALA A 42 4.80 -1.08 5.11
CA ALA A 42 4.24 -0.11 4.19
C ALA A 42 3.28 0.85 4.88
N ALA A 43 3.43 2.14 4.58
CA ALA A 43 2.38 3.12 4.81
C ALA A 43 1.27 2.90 3.77
N ILE A 44 0.01 2.91 4.22
CA ILE A 44 -1.14 2.64 3.35
C ILE A 44 -2.23 3.69 3.55
N THR A 45 -3.06 3.87 2.52
CA THR A 45 -4.26 4.72 2.61
C THR A 45 -5.19 4.34 3.78
N ALA A 46 -5.88 5.33 4.35
CA ALA A 46 -6.98 5.12 5.28
C ALA A 46 -8.37 5.31 4.64
N ASP A 47 -8.45 5.50 3.32
CA ASP A 47 -9.73 5.54 2.60
C ASP A 47 -10.35 4.15 2.50
N GLY A 48 -11.22 3.85 3.48
CA GLY A 48 -12.03 2.64 3.57
C GLY A 48 -13.47 2.79 3.07
N SER A 49 -13.76 3.80 2.25
CA SER A 49 -15.07 3.91 1.60
C SER A 49 -15.28 2.80 0.57
N THR A 50 -16.54 2.44 0.27
CA THR A 50 -16.85 1.44 -0.76
C THR A 50 -16.32 1.89 -2.12
N GLY A 51 -15.43 1.10 -2.72
CA GLY A 51 -14.74 1.44 -3.96
C GLY A 51 -13.62 2.47 -3.80
N GLY A 52 -13.24 2.78 -2.55
CA GLY A 52 -12.15 3.68 -2.21
C GLY A 52 -10.76 3.09 -2.47
N LYS A 53 -9.72 3.82 -2.09
CA LYS A 53 -8.33 3.44 -2.36
C LYS A 53 -7.92 2.12 -1.72
N ILE A 54 -8.52 1.71 -0.60
CA ILE A 54 -8.21 0.41 0.02
C ILE A 54 -8.76 -0.75 -0.83
N ASP A 55 -9.89 -0.58 -1.51
CA ASP A 55 -10.49 -1.60 -2.38
C ASP A 55 -9.75 -1.72 -3.73
N ALA A 56 -8.95 -0.71 -4.09
CA ALA A 56 -8.29 -0.63 -5.38
C ALA A 56 -7.07 -1.56 -5.52
N ALA A 57 -6.51 -2.08 -4.42
CA ALA A 57 -5.31 -2.92 -4.43
C ALA A 57 -5.39 -4.11 -3.46
N ASP A 58 -4.62 -5.17 -3.75
CA ASP A 58 -4.60 -6.41 -2.97
C ASP A 58 -3.80 -6.28 -1.65
N TYR A 59 -4.23 -5.40 -0.75
CA TYR A 59 -3.59 -5.23 0.57
C TYR A 59 -3.67 -6.51 1.42
N ALA A 60 -4.77 -7.26 1.30
CA ALA A 60 -4.95 -8.53 2.02
C ALA A 60 -3.96 -9.59 1.54
N GLY A 61 -3.80 -9.76 0.23
CA GLY A 61 -2.83 -10.68 -0.35
C GLY A 61 -1.38 -10.26 -0.10
N ALA A 62 -1.12 -8.96 0.00
CA ALA A 62 0.19 -8.39 0.33
C ALA A 62 0.56 -8.50 1.82
N ALA A 63 -0.43 -8.60 2.73
CA ALA A 63 -0.23 -8.54 4.18
C ALA A 63 0.72 -9.63 4.71
N GLN A 64 0.79 -10.79 4.05
CA GLN A 64 1.70 -11.87 4.42
C GLN A 64 3.19 -11.58 4.15
N TYR A 65 3.49 -10.55 3.34
CA TYR A 65 4.86 -10.21 2.96
C TYR A 65 5.43 -9.05 3.77
N VAL A 66 4.58 -8.18 4.32
CA VAL A 66 5.00 -7.10 5.22
C VAL A 66 5.01 -7.58 6.67
N ASP A 67 5.83 -6.96 7.51
CA ASP A 67 5.80 -7.17 8.95
C ASP A 67 4.57 -6.50 9.57
N TRP A 68 4.22 -5.29 9.11
CA TRP A 68 2.97 -4.60 9.43
C TRP A 68 2.68 -3.47 8.43
N TYR A 69 1.42 -3.03 8.44
CA TYR A 69 0.98 -1.80 7.77
C TYR A 69 0.90 -0.63 8.75
N MET A 70 1.09 0.56 8.22
CA MET A 70 0.85 1.83 8.92
C MET A 70 -0.24 2.61 8.17
N PRO A 71 -1.53 2.41 8.50
CA PRO A 71 -2.60 3.19 7.90
C PRO A 71 -2.44 4.68 8.20
N MET A 72 -2.47 5.50 7.17
CA MET A 72 -2.35 6.95 7.27
C MET A 72 -3.70 7.57 7.69
N THR A 73 -4.08 7.35 8.96
CA THR A 73 -5.35 7.79 9.55
C THR A 73 -5.36 9.28 9.93
N TYR A 74 -4.87 10.10 9.00
CA TYR A 74 -4.79 11.55 9.04
C TYR A 74 -5.14 12.08 7.64
N ASP A 75 -5.13 13.41 7.47
CA ASP A 75 -5.45 14.08 6.19
C ASP A 75 -6.82 13.74 5.57
N PHE A 76 -7.77 13.30 6.38
CA PHE A 76 -9.16 13.12 5.94
C PHE A 76 -9.82 14.43 5.48
N TYR A 77 -9.38 15.57 6.05
CA TYR A 77 -9.88 16.91 5.75
C TYR A 77 -8.73 17.92 5.85
N GLY A 78 -8.81 19.01 5.08
CA GLY A 78 -7.84 20.11 5.12
C GLY A 78 -8.21 21.24 4.17
N ALA A 79 -7.27 22.17 3.93
CA ALA A 79 -7.51 23.42 3.21
C ALA A 79 -7.21 23.38 1.70
N TRP A 80 -7.15 22.17 1.14
CA TRP A 80 -7.03 21.92 -0.30
C TRP A 80 -8.37 22.01 -1.02
#